data_AF-A0A353EHD7-F1
#
_entry.id   AF-A0A353EHD7-F1
#
_cell.length_a   1.000
_cell.length_b   1.000
_cell.length_c   1.000
_cell.angle_alpha   90.00
_cell.angle_beta   90.00
_cell.angle_gamma   90.00
#
_symmetry.space_group_name_H-M   'P 1'
#
loop_
_entity.id
_entity.type
_entity.pdbx_description
1 polymer ?
#
loop_
_entity_poly.entity_id
_entity_poly.type
_entity_poly.pdbx_seq_one_letter_code
_entity_poly.pdbx_strand_id
1 'polypeptide(L)' 'MAENAEDLDHIEELNINSESVQILTFTLDDEVYGADIVQIQEVLEYRKVTRVPRTPDFLLGVINLRGHVVPVIDLR' A
#
# COMPACT_ATOMS: atom_id res chain seq x y z
N MET A 1 33.95 46.10 23.14
CA MET A 1 32.89 45.35 23.85
C MET A 1 31.71 45.20 22.88
N ALA A 2 31.43 43.95 22.47
CA ALA A 2 30.27 43.43 21.70
C ALA A 2 29.94 44.17 20.38
N GLU A 3 30.19 43.66 19.16
CA GLU A 3 29.92 42.35 18.55
C GLU A 3 28.51 41.79 18.80
N ASN A 4 27.78 41.66 17.69
CA ASN A 4 26.61 40.80 17.43
C ASN A 4 25.22 41.39 17.69
N ALA A 5 24.69 42.05 16.67
CA ALA A 5 23.25 42.27 16.47
C ALA A 5 22.85 42.03 15.00
N GLU A 6 23.55 41.13 14.32
CA GLU A 6 23.10 40.57 13.04
C GLU A 6 22.48 39.19 13.35
N ASP A 7 21.47 38.82 12.57
CA ASP A 7 20.98 37.44 12.36
C ASP A 7 19.92 36.86 13.31
N LEU A 8 18.72 37.47 13.39
CA LEU A 8 17.54 36.71 13.88
C LEU A 8 16.27 36.79 13.00
N ASP A 9 16.31 37.43 11.83
CA ASP A 9 15.14 37.53 10.94
C ASP A 9 15.10 36.47 9.82
N HIS A 10 15.90 35.40 9.95
CA HIS A 10 15.76 34.21 9.12
C HIS A 10 15.09 33.09 9.91
N ILE A 11 13.79 33.24 10.13
CA ILE A 11 12.93 32.08 10.37
C ILE A 11 12.87 31.35 9.04
N GLU A 12 13.74 30.34 8.87
CA GLU A 12 13.57 29.36 7.81
C GLU A 12 12.12 28.86 7.88
N GLU A 13 11.36 29.12 6.82
CA GLU A 13 10.08 28.46 6.58
C GLU A 13 10.34 26.96 6.71
N LEU A 14 9.91 26.38 7.84
CA LEU A 14 9.92 24.95 8.05
C LEU A 14 9.09 24.37 6.91
N ASN A 15 9.76 23.84 5.90
CA ASN A 15 9.15 23.11 4.81
C ASN A 15 8.56 21.84 5.42
N ILE A 16 7.35 21.95 5.97
CA ILE A 16 6.54 20.81 6.39
C ILE A 16 6.07 20.16 5.09
N ASN A 17 6.99 19.42 4.47
CA ASN A 17 6.65 18.45 3.45
C ASN A 17 5.98 17.28 4.18
N SER A 18 4.72 17.49 4.57
CA SER A 18 3.87 16.42 5.04
C SER A 18 3.52 15.57 3.82
N GLU A 19 4.38 14.59 3.53
CA GLU A 19 4.06 13.54 2.56
C GLU A 19 2.80 12.82 3.06
N SER A 20 1.66 13.12 2.42
CA SER A 20 0.40 12.46 2.73
C SER A 20 0.44 11.02 2.22
N VAL A 21 0.43 10.05 3.12
CA VAL A 21 0.33 8.64 2.75
C VAL A 21 -1.10 8.33 2.33
N GLN A 22 -1.27 7.82 1.12
CA GLN A 22 -2.57 7.37 0.61
C GLN A 22 -2.71 5.86 0.84
N ILE A 23 -3.82 5.46 1.47
CA ILE A 23 -4.08 4.07 1.86
C ILE A 23 -5.38 3.60 1.20
N LEU A 24 -5.33 2.46 0.52
CA LEU A 24 -6.52 1.70 0.14
C LEU A 24 -7.01 0.92 1.35
N THR A 25 -8.22 1.19 1.80
CA THR A 25 -8.85 0.44 2.90
C THR A 25 -9.76 -0.66 2.37
N PHE A 26 -9.79 -1.80 3.07
CA PHE A 26 -10.67 -2.92 2.77
C PHE A 26 -11.02 -3.67 4.06
N THR A 27 -12.11 -4.44 4.01
CA THR A 27 -12.56 -5.22 5.17
C THR A 27 -12.17 -6.69 4.97
N LEU A 28 -11.64 -7.28 6.03
CA LEU A 28 -11.44 -8.71 6.15
C LEU A 28 -12.21 -9.18 7.39
N ASP A 29 -13.21 -10.04 7.15
CA ASP A 29 -14.23 -10.41 8.14
C ASP A 29 -14.84 -9.18 8.83
N ASP A 30 -14.56 -8.93 10.12
CA ASP A 30 -15.15 -7.82 10.89
C ASP A 30 -14.15 -6.66 11.13
N GLU A 31 -12.97 -6.68 10.48
CA GLU A 31 -11.88 -5.73 10.71
C GLU A 31 -11.49 -4.94 9.45
N VAL A 32 -11.01 -3.71 9.65
CA VAL A 32 -10.56 -2.82 8.56
C VAL A 32 -9.04 -2.86 8.45
N TYR A 33 -8.56 -3.17 7.25
CA TYR A 33 -7.16 -3.20 6.88
C TYR A 33 -6.84 -2.09 5.88
N GLY A 34 -5.54 -1.78 5.75
CA GLY A 34 -5.04 -0.76 4.83
C GLY A 34 -3.78 -1.22 4.13
N ALA A 35 -3.67 -0.91 2.84
CA ALA A 35 -2.46 -1.08 2.05
C ALA A 35 -2.04 0.26 1.41
N ASP A 36 -0.74 0.51 1.32
CA ASP A 36 -0.20 1.67 0.61
C ASP A 36 -0.67 1.65 -0.85
N ILE A 37 -1.32 2.73 -1.28
CA ILE A 37 -1.88 2.83 -2.64
C ILE A 37 -0.80 2.65 -3.71
N VAL A 38 0.45 3.00 -3.42
CA VAL A 38 1.59 2.88 -4.35
C VAL A 38 1.89 1.41 -4.67
N GLN A 39 1.54 0.47 -3.77
CA GLN A 39 1.74 -0.96 -3.97
C GLN A 39 0.57 -1.63 -4.72
N ILE A 40 -0.55 -0.92 -4.92
CA ILE A 40 -1.76 -1.47 -5.54
C ILE A 40 -1.72 -1.26 -7.05
N GLN A 41 -1.71 -2.37 -7.80
CA GLN A 41 -1.77 -2.33 -9.26
C GLN A 41 -3.20 -2.15 -9.79
N GLU A 42 -4.17 -2.85 -9.19
CA GLU A 42 -5.57 -2.83 -9.59
C GLU A 42 -6.46 -3.47 -8.52
N VAL A 43 -7.74 -3.09 -8.52
CA VAL A 43 -8.79 -3.74 -7.74
C VAL A 43 -9.70 -4.50 -8.71
N LEU A 44 -9.82 -5.81 -8.50
CA LEU A 44 -10.58 -6.71 -9.36
C LEU A 44 -11.82 -7.23 -8.64
N GLU A 45 -12.90 -7.45 -9.39
CA GLU A 45 -13.98 -8.33 -8.93
C GLU A 45 -13.48 -9.75 -8.77
N TYR A 46 -14.07 -10.51 -7.84
CA TYR A 46 -13.73 -11.90 -7.62
C TYR A 46 -14.00 -12.74 -8.88
N ARG A 47 -13.04 -13.58 -9.25
CA ARG A 47 -13.10 -14.45 -10.43
C ARG A 47 -12.87 -15.90 -10.05
N LYS A 48 -13.26 -16.80 -10.93
CA LYS A 48 -12.97 -18.23 -10.78
C LYS A 48 -11.45 -18.46 -10.75
N VAL A 49 -10.97 -19.02 -9.64
CA VAL A 49 -9.56 -19.39 -9.45
C VAL A 49 -9.31 -20.80 -9.98
N THR A 50 -8.19 -20.98 -10.70
CA THR A 50 -7.71 -22.31 -11.11
C THR A 50 -6.83 -22.88 -10.01
N ARG A 51 -7.26 -23.98 -9.39
CA ARG A 51 -6.49 -24.63 -8.32
C ARG A 51 -5.19 -25.22 -8.86
N VAL A 52 -4.12 -25.06 -8.08
CA VAL A 52 -2.82 -25.68 -8.34
C VAL A 52 -2.67 -26.90 -7.42
N PRO A 53 -2.33 -28.09 -7.94
CA PRO A 53 -2.13 -29.27 -7.10
C PRO A 53 -0.93 -29.12 -6.16
N ARG A 54 -1.02 -29.74 -4.98
CA ARG A 54 0.08 -29.84 -3.99
C ARG A 54 0.59 -28.47 -3.48
N THR A 55 -0.29 -27.48 -3.34
CA THR A 55 0.05 -26.17 -2.78
C THR A 55 -0.43 -26.04 -1.34
N PRO A 56 0.18 -25.14 -0.55
CA PRO A 56 -0.32 -24.80 0.79
C PRO A 56 -1.77 -24.31 0.77
N ASP A 57 -2.48 -24.46 1.89
CA ASP A 57 -3.90 -24.12 2.01
C ASP A 57 -4.19 -22.63 1.79
N PHE A 58 -3.26 -21.74 2.13
CA PHE A 58 -3.38 -20.30 1.88
C PHE A 58 -3.36 -19.93 0.39
N LEU A 59 -2.87 -20.82 -0.48
CA LEU A 59 -2.86 -20.57 -1.92
C LEU A 59 -4.12 -21.14 -2.57
N LEU A 60 -5.08 -20.27 -2.85
CA LEU A 60 -6.31 -20.65 -3.55
C LEU A 60 -6.03 -21.16 -4.98
N GLY A 61 -4.97 -20.67 -5.60
CA GLY A 61 -4.49 -21.10 -6.91
C GLY A 61 -3.98 -19.94 -7.76
N VAL A 62 -4.33 -19.93 -9.04
CA VAL A 62 -3.94 -18.88 -10.00
C VAL A 62 -5.12 -18.38 -10.82
N ILE A 63 -5.02 -17.13 -11.28
CA ILE A 63 -5.90 -16.55 -12.30
C ILE A 63 -5.09 -16.12 -13.52
N ASN A 64 -5.75 -16.06 -14.68
CA ASN A 64 -5.19 -15.38 -15.84
C ASN A 64 -5.68 -13.93 -15.84
N LEU A 65 -4.74 -13.01 -15.73
CA LEU A 65 -4.95 -11.58 -15.78
C LEU A 65 -4.26 -11.02 -17.02
N ARG A 66 -5.05 -10.72 -18.07
CA ARG A 66 -4.56 -10.12 -19.32
C ARG A 66 -3.35 -10.87 -19.89
N GLY A 67 -3.38 -12.21 -19.87
CA GLY A 67 -2.30 -13.07 -20.34
C GLY A 67 -1.24 -13.43 -19.29
N HIS A 68 -1.26 -12.79 -18.11
CA HIS A 68 -0.33 -13.05 -17.02
C HIS A 68 -0.94 -14.01 -16.01
N VAL A 69 -0.17 -15.03 -15.60
CA VAL A 69 -0.59 -15.95 -14.54
C VAL A 69 -0.25 -15.33 -13.20
N VAL A 70 -1.27 -15.00 -12.41
CA VAL A 70 -1.13 -14.32 -11.12
C VAL A 70 -1.62 -15.23 -10.00
N PRO A 71 -0.83 -15.44 -8.93
CA PRO A 71 -1.25 -16.24 -7.78
C PRO A 71 -2.36 -15.54 -6.99
N VAL A 72 -3.27 -16.32 -6.43
CA VAL A 72 -4.32 -15.84 -5.54
C VAL A 72 -4.11 -16.48 -4.16
N ILE A 73 -3.94 -15.63 -3.16
CA ILE A 73 -3.73 -16.00 -1.76
C ILE A 73 -5.01 -15.65 -0.99
N ASP A 74 -5.44 -16.55 -0.11
CA ASP A 74 -6.47 -16.24 0.88
C ASP A 74 -5.84 -15.40 2.00
N LEU A 75 -6.44 -14.24 2.28
CA LEU A 75 -5.97 -13.34 3.34
C LEU A 75 -6.65 -13.61 4.69
N ARG A 76 -7.68 -14.47 4.72
CA ARG A 76 -8.33 -14.91 5.95
C ARG A 76 -7.44 -15.80 6.81
#